data_AF-A0A916YCA7-F1
#
_entry.id   AF-A0A916YCA7-F1
#
_cell.length_a   1.000
_cell.length_b   1.000
_cell.length_c   1.000
_cell.angle_alpha   90.00
_cell.angle_beta   90.00
_cell.angle_gamma   90.00
#
_symmetry.space_group_name_H-M   'P 1'
#
loop_
_entity.id
_entity.type
_entity.pdbx_description
1 polymer ?
#
loop_
_entity_poly.entity_id
_entity_poly.type
_entity_poly.pdbx_seq_one_letter_code
_entity_poly.pdbx_strand_id
1 'polypeptide(L)'
;MDPQLVFVHGIRTSATMWRAQVVHLQERGIAAEAVDLPGHGSRMGEPWSVDEALATIDRAVLRAAERGPVVLATHSMGALLSAAYLGRTGDAPPVRAFVAAGATSFPLGAGVAAYRALLTGMRRLPGNGMWFVRRALAAQLPPETRRDFGAGGYALAAEDEALASLASLAIPRALARLQKRDIPVWFVNGEWDQLRLNERAFMRLVPGAELIVVPRTTHLITAMRPRVMSAVIDVAIAEAVRSAATW
;
A
#
# COMPACT_ATOMS: atom_id res chain seq x y z
N MET A 1 5.30 -25.17 -3.47
CA MET A 1 5.37 -23.94 -4.28
C MET A 1 5.78 -22.81 -3.36
N ASP A 2 6.76 -22.02 -3.76
CA ASP A 2 7.32 -20.98 -2.89
C ASP A 2 6.41 -19.75 -2.84
N PRO A 3 6.24 -19.12 -1.67
CA PRO A 3 5.41 -17.93 -1.53
C PRO A 3 5.94 -16.79 -2.41
N GLN A 4 5.04 -16.03 -3.00
CA GLN A 4 5.35 -14.91 -3.88
C GLN A 4 4.83 -13.62 -3.27
N LEU A 5 5.67 -12.59 -3.22
CA LEU A 5 5.26 -11.28 -2.72
C LEU A 5 5.00 -10.29 -3.83
N VAL A 6 3.89 -9.56 -3.72
CA VAL A 6 3.59 -8.39 -4.56
C VAL A 6 3.48 -7.16 -3.66
N PHE A 7 4.24 -6.12 -3.97
CA PHE A 7 4.23 -4.86 -3.27
C PHE A 7 3.55 -3.75 -4.05
N VAL A 8 2.63 -3.02 -3.41
CA VAL A 8 1.94 -1.87 -3.99
C VAL A 8 2.22 -0.61 -3.17
N HIS A 9 2.82 0.40 -3.80
CA HIS A 9 3.24 1.64 -3.13
C HIS A 9 2.07 2.61 -2.87
N GLY A 10 2.35 3.63 -2.04
CA GLY A 10 1.43 4.73 -1.73
C GLY A 10 1.50 5.87 -2.74
N ILE A 11 0.70 6.90 -2.52
CA ILE A 11 0.70 8.06 -3.42
C ILE A 11 2.03 8.83 -3.36
N ARG A 12 2.45 9.39 -4.50
CA ARG A 12 3.70 10.14 -4.70
C ARG A 12 5.00 9.34 -4.59
N THR A 13 4.96 8.07 -4.19
CA THR A 13 6.15 7.22 -4.08
C THR A 13 6.26 6.32 -5.30
N SER A 14 7.03 5.25 -5.20
CA SER A 14 7.24 4.25 -6.27
C SER A 14 7.61 2.92 -5.63
N ALA A 15 7.80 1.89 -6.44
CA ALA A 15 8.32 0.58 -6.04
C ALA A 15 9.58 0.68 -5.15
N THR A 16 10.41 1.73 -5.32
CA THR A 16 11.66 1.88 -4.55
C THR A 16 11.44 2.03 -3.05
N MET A 17 10.24 2.44 -2.61
CA MET A 17 9.93 2.53 -1.17
C MET A 17 10.00 1.18 -0.46
N TRP A 18 9.88 0.08 -1.20
CA TRP A 18 9.89 -1.29 -0.69
C TRP A 18 11.28 -1.93 -0.70
N ARG A 19 12.34 -1.21 -1.09
CA ARG A 19 13.69 -1.79 -1.25
C ARG A 19 14.17 -2.52 0.01
N ALA A 20 13.92 -1.96 1.19
CA ALA A 20 14.30 -2.62 2.45
C ALA A 20 13.62 -3.99 2.64
N GLN A 21 12.33 -4.09 2.29
CA GLN A 21 11.58 -5.35 2.37
C GLN A 21 11.97 -6.31 1.24
N VAL A 22 12.24 -5.81 0.04
CA VAL A 22 12.73 -6.63 -1.08
C VAL A 22 14.08 -7.27 -0.74
N VAL A 23 15.03 -6.51 -0.19
CA VAL A 23 16.34 -7.03 0.25
C VAL A 23 16.15 -8.11 1.33
N HIS A 24 15.32 -7.84 2.35
CA HIS A 24 15.00 -8.81 3.41
C HIS A 24 14.47 -10.15 2.86
N LEU A 25 13.63 -10.11 1.82
CA LEU A 25 13.06 -11.32 1.21
C LEU A 25 14.07 -12.05 0.31
N GLN A 26 14.88 -11.29 -0.43
CA GLN A 26 15.95 -11.84 -1.27
C GLN A 26 16.99 -12.61 -0.44
N GLU A 27 17.37 -12.09 0.72
CA GLU A 27 18.27 -12.76 1.68
C GLU A 27 17.71 -14.09 2.18
N ARG A 28 16.39 -14.30 2.05
CA ARG A 28 15.66 -15.52 2.43
C ARG A 28 15.26 -16.41 1.25
N GLY A 29 15.66 -16.04 0.03
CA GLY A 29 15.28 -16.75 -1.19
C GLY A 29 13.80 -16.64 -1.56
N ILE A 30 13.08 -15.64 -1.04
CA ILE A 30 11.66 -15.43 -1.34
C ILE A 30 11.52 -14.42 -2.48
N ALA A 31 10.81 -14.80 -3.53
CA ALA A 31 10.58 -13.94 -4.68
C ALA A 31 9.61 -12.80 -4.32
N ALA A 32 9.96 -11.57 -4.72
CA ALA A 32 9.16 -10.38 -4.48
C ALA A 32 9.17 -9.45 -5.69
N GLU A 33 8.00 -8.94 -6.04
CA GLU A 33 7.79 -7.96 -7.11
C GLU A 33 7.20 -6.68 -6.52
N ALA A 34 7.88 -5.55 -6.66
CA ALA A 34 7.33 -4.24 -6.33
C ALA A 34 6.93 -3.52 -7.62
N VAL A 35 5.65 -3.18 -7.74
CA VAL A 35 5.11 -2.54 -8.96
C VAL A 35 5.09 -1.03 -8.84
N ASP A 36 5.32 -0.36 -9.97
CA ASP A 36 5.00 1.06 -10.14
C ASP A 36 3.58 1.20 -10.72
N LEU A 37 2.75 2.01 -10.05
CA LEU A 37 1.44 2.40 -10.54
C LEU A 37 1.57 3.45 -11.66
N PRO A 38 0.56 3.60 -12.55
CA PRO A 38 0.61 4.63 -13.59
C PRO A 38 0.90 6.01 -13.01
N GLY A 39 1.72 6.81 -13.70
CA GLY A 39 2.13 8.14 -13.26
C GLY A 39 3.13 8.15 -12.10
N HIS A 40 3.71 7.01 -11.70
CA HIS A 40 4.67 6.88 -10.60
C HIS A 40 5.92 6.09 -11.02
N GLY A 41 7.05 6.36 -10.36
CA GLY A 41 8.28 5.57 -10.53
C GLY A 41 8.77 5.47 -11.98
N SER A 42 9.04 4.25 -12.44
CA SER A 42 9.39 3.95 -13.84
C SER A 42 8.28 4.28 -14.85
N ARG A 43 7.03 4.41 -14.38
CA ARG A 43 5.83 4.74 -15.18
C ARG A 43 5.37 6.18 -14.99
N MET A 44 6.26 7.06 -14.54
CA MET A 44 5.97 8.48 -14.26
C MET A 44 5.32 9.22 -15.45
N GLY A 45 5.65 8.82 -16.68
CA GLY A 45 5.13 9.43 -17.90
C GLY A 45 3.72 8.98 -18.31
N GLU A 46 3.14 8.00 -17.62
CA GLU A 46 1.83 7.45 -17.97
C GLU A 46 0.70 8.21 -17.28
N PRO A 47 -0.46 8.40 -17.94
CA PRO A 47 -1.63 9.01 -17.32
C PRO A 47 -2.18 8.12 -16.20
N TRP A 48 -2.63 8.74 -15.11
CA TRP A 48 -3.28 8.02 -14.02
C TRP A 48 -4.69 7.57 -14.42
N SER A 49 -5.05 6.34 -14.07
CA SER A 49 -6.44 5.93 -13.95
C SER A 49 -6.58 4.84 -12.90
N VAL A 50 -7.74 4.76 -12.26
CA VAL A 50 -8.03 3.67 -11.30
C VAL A 50 -8.01 2.32 -12.00
N ASP A 51 -8.61 2.23 -13.19
CA ASP A 51 -8.69 0.97 -13.93
C ASP A 51 -7.30 0.43 -14.28
N GLU A 52 -6.39 1.29 -14.75
CA GLU A 52 -5.02 0.87 -15.06
C GLU A 52 -4.21 0.57 -13.79
N ALA A 53 -4.44 1.29 -12.69
CA ALA A 53 -3.84 0.96 -11.41
C ALA A 53 -4.30 -0.43 -10.91
N LEU A 54 -5.59 -0.75 -11.01
CA LEU A 54 -6.13 -2.07 -10.65
C LEU A 54 -5.62 -3.17 -11.60
N ALA A 55 -5.54 -2.89 -12.91
CA ALA A 55 -4.99 -3.82 -13.90
C ALA A 55 -3.49 -4.08 -13.67
N THR A 56 -2.75 -3.08 -13.21
CA THR A 56 -1.33 -3.24 -12.83
C THR A 56 -1.17 -4.21 -11.66
N ILE A 57 -2.01 -4.05 -10.62
CA ILE A 57 -2.03 -4.96 -9.46
C ILE A 57 -2.42 -6.37 -9.92
N ASP A 58 -3.47 -6.50 -10.75
CA ASP A 58 -3.95 -7.80 -11.23
C ASP A 58 -2.87 -8.54 -12.03
N ARG A 59 -2.21 -7.88 -12.99
CA ARG A 59 -1.16 -8.50 -13.79
C ARG A 59 0.01 -9.00 -12.93
N ALA A 60 0.41 -8.26 -11.90
CA ALA A 60 1.49 -8.69 -11.00
C ALA A 60 1.05 -9.86 -10.10
N VAL A 61 -0.17 -9.83 -9.58
CA VAL A 61 -0.74 -10.92 -8.80
C VAL A 61 -0.88 -12.21 -9.63
N LEU A 62 -1.37 -12.12 -10.88
CA LEU A 62 -1.51 -13.28 -11.76
C LEU A 62 -0.15 -13.88 -12.11
N ARG A 63 0.83 -13.06 -12.50
CA ARG A 63 2.22 -13.53 -12.73
C ARG A 63 2.82 -14.18 -11.49
N ALA A 64 2.55 -13.66 -10.30
CA ALA A 64 3.02 -14.25 -9.05
C ALA A 64 2.33 -15.60 -8.81
N ALA A 65 1.01 -15.69 -9.01
CA ALA A 65 0.23 -16.89 -8.76
C ALA A 65 0.65 -18.09 -9.62
N GLU A 66 1.23 -17.87 -10.80
CA GLU A 66 1.83 -18.92 -11.64
C GLU A 66 2.96 -19.69 -10.94
N ARG A 67 3.61 -19.08 -9.93
CA ARG A 67 4.77 -19.67 -9.23
C ARG A 67 4.47 -20.12 -7.80
N GLY A 68 3.37 -19.66 -7.20
CA GLY A 68 3.01 -20.04 -5.84
C GLY A 68 1.99 -19.14 -5.16
N PRO A 69 1.71 -19.39 -3.86
CA PRO A 69 0.73 -18.61 -3.11
C PRO A 69 1.17 -17.15 -2.97
N VAL A 70 0.27 -16.22 -3.32
CA VAL A 70 0.59 -14.77 -3.35
C VAL A 70 0.24 -14.09 -2.04
N VAL A 71 1.18 -13.33 -1.49
CA VAL A 71 0.96 -12.35 -0.42
C VAL A 71 1.00 -10.95 -1.04
N LEU A 72 -0.06 -10.18 -0.81
CA LEU A 72 -0.17 -8.81 -1.30
C LEU A 72 0.12 -7.83 -0.15
N ALA A 73 1.26 -7.15 -0.20
CA ALA A 73 1.69 -6.19 0.81
C ALA A 73 1.67 -4.76 0.27
N THR A 74 1.00 -3.85 0.96
CA THR A 74 0.54 -2.61 0.35
C THR A 74 0.60 -1.43 1.30
N HIS A 75 0.68 -0.22 0.75
CA HIS A 75 0.78 1.00 1.54
C HIS A 75 -0.18 2.09 1.06
N SER A 76 -0.87 2.76 1.99
CA SER A 76 -1.65 3.98 1.76
C SER A 76 -2.65 3.83 0.60
N MET A 77 -2.57 4.69 -0.43
CA MET A 77 -3.33 4.59 -1.66
C MET A 77 -3.32 3.17 -2.26
N GLY A 78 -2.16 2.52 -2.31
CA GLY A 78 -2.01 1.16 -2.82
C GLY A 78 -2.80 0.12 -2.03
N ALA A 79 -2.96 0.33 -0.73
CA ALA A 79 -3.76 -0.55 0.13
C ALA A 79 -5.26 -0.35 -0.07
N LEU A 80 -5.72 0.89 -0.31
CA LEU A 80 -7.11 1.15 -0.68
C LEU A 80 -7.47 0.56 -2.04
N LEU A 81 -6.59 0.72 -3.03
CA LEU A 81 -6.72 0.09 -4.34
C LEU A 81 -6.74 -1.44 -4.24
N SER A 82 -5.85 -2.00 -3.42
CA SER A 82 -5.77 -3.45 -3.23
C SER A 82 -6.98 -4.01 -2.48
N ALA A 83 -7.55 -3.27 -1.52
CA ALA A 83 -8.82 -3.65 -0.91
C ALA A 83 -9.96 -3.66 -1.95
N ALA A 84 -10.02 -2.66 -2.83
CA ALA A 84 -10.97 -2.61 -3.94
C ALA A 84 -10.77 -3.77 -4.93
N TYR A 85 -9.52 -4.07 -5.27
CA TYR A 85 -9.11 -5.19 -6.12
C TYR A 85 -9.54 -6.55 -5.53
N LEU A 86 -9.23 -6.82 -4.27
CA LEU A 86 -9.61 -8.08 -3.60
C LEU A 86 -11.13 -8.20 -3.37
N GLY A 87 -11.78 -7.06 -3.15
CA GLY A 87 -13.23 -6.92 -2.99
C GLY A 87 -14.00 -6.78 -4.31
N ARG A 88 -13.37 -7.00 -5.47
CA ARG A 88 -14.05 -6.89 -6.78
C ARG A 88 -15.12 -7.96 -6.94
N THR A 89 -16.13 -7.66 -7.76
CA THR A 89 -17.13 -8.65 -8.18
C THR A 89 -16.53 -9.61 -9.21
N GLY A 90 -17.02 -10.85 -9.24
CA GLY A 90 -16.49 -11.92 -10.09
C GLY A 90 -15.39 -12.73 -9.41
N ASP A 91 -14.51 -13.30 -10.24
CA ASP A 91 -13.49 -14.25 -9.79
C ASP A 91 -12.60 -13.67 -8.70
N ALA A 92 -12.21 -14.52 -7.75
CA ALA A 92 -11.29 -14.12 -6.70
C ALA A 92 -9.90 -13.88 -7.30
N PRO A 93 -9.25 -12.74 -7.02
CA PRO A 93 -7.79 -12.66 -7.14
C PRO A 93 -7.14 -13.84 -6.41
N PRO A 94 -6.11 -14.48 -6.99
CA PRO A 94 -5.38 -15.59 -6.35
C PRO A 94 -4.41 -15.09 -5.26
N VAL A 95 -4.92 -14.32 -4.30
CA VAL A 95 -4.17 -13.81 -3.14
C VAL A 95 -4.54 -14.63 -1.92
N ARG A 96 -3.53 -15.04 -1.14
CA ARG A 96 -3.69 -15.89 0.05
C ARG A 96 -3.51 -15.15 1.37
N ALA A 97 -2.93 -13.95 1.34
CA ALA A 97 -2.78 -13.08 2.50
C ALA A 97 -2.67 -11.62 2.06
N PHE A 98 -3.20 -10.70 2.87
CA PHE A 98 -3.21 -9.28 2.57
C PHE A 98 -2.68 -8.43 3.73
N VAL A 99 -1.67 -7.60 3.45
CA VAL A 99 -1.12 -6.64 4.41
C VAL A 99 -1.37 -5.22 3.90
N ALA A 100 -2.11 -4.44 4.68
CA ALA A 100 -2.53 -3.07 4.38
C ALA A 100 -1.91 -2.09 5.38
N ALA A 101 -0.85 -1.40 4.98
CA ALA A 101 -0.14 -0.44 5.84
C ALA A 101 -0.64 0.99 5.63
N GLY A 102 -1.03 1.68 6.71
CA GLY A 102 -1.40 3.10 6.70
C GLY A 102 -2.63 3.39 5.83
N ALA A 103 -3.70 2.59 5.95
CA ALA A 103 -4.81 2.63 5.00
C ALA A 103 -6.21 2.64 5.64
N THR A 104 -6.30 2.76 6.96
CA THR A 104 -7.57 2.70 7.69
C THR A 104 -8.28 4.06 7.75
N SER A 105 -8.47 4.69 6.60
CA SER A 105 -9.27 5.90 6.43
C SER A 105 -10.13 5.77 5.19
N PHE A 106 -11.40 6.15 5.30
CA PHE A 106 -12.27 6.25 4.14
C PHE A 106 -11.96 7.54 3.39
N PRO A 107 -11.63 7.48 2.09
CA PRO A 107 -11.30 8.66 1.29
C PRO A 107 -12.58 9.42 0.89
N LEU A 108 -13.33 9.91 1.89
CA LEU A 108 -14.65 10.51 1.69
C LEU A 108 -14.71 11.96 2.20
N GLY A 109 -15.50 12.76 1.49
CA GLY A 109 -15.99 14.04 1.97
C GLY A 109 -14.96 15.17 2.06
N ALA A 110 -15.26 16.15 2.92
CA ALA A 110 -14.53 17.40 3.03
C ALA A 110 -13.06 17.25 3.43
N GLY A 111 -12.70 16.17 4.15
CA GLY A 111 -11.31 15.93 4.57
C GLY A 111 -10.37 15.67 3.39
N VAL A 112 -10.77 14.83 2.44
CA VAL A 112 -9.99 14.59 1.21
C VAL A 112 -9.93 15.85 0.35
N ALA A 113 -11.03 16.60 0.23
CA ALA A 113 -11.06 17.86 -0.51
C ALA A 113 -10.10 18.90 0.10
N ALA A 114 -10.11 19.06 1.43
CA ALA A 114 -9.18 19.95 2.12
C ALA A 114 -7.73 19.52 1.96
N TYR A 115 -7.45 18.22 2.07
CA TYR A 115 -6.10 17.67 1.86
C TYR A 115 -5.59 17.93 0.43
N ARG A 116 -6.43 17.70 -0.58
CA ARG A 116 -6.13 18.01 -1.99
C ARG A 116 -5.88 19.51 -2.22
N ALA A 117 -6.70 20.38 -1.63
CA ALA A 117 -6.53 21.81 -1.72
C ALA A 117 -5.19 22.27 -1.12
N LEU A 118 -4.80 21.72 0.04
CA LEU A 118 -3.51 21.98 0.67
C LEU A 118 -2.34 21.55 -0.23
N LEU A 119 -2.39 20.33 -0.77
CA LEU A 119 -1.35 19.80 -1.66
C LEU A 119 -1.22 20.62 -2.95
N THR A 120 -2.34 20.96 -3.57
CA THR A 120 -2.40 21.82 -4.76
C THR A 120 -1.84 23.21 -4.45
N GLY A 121 -2.14 23.76 -3.27
CA GLY A 121 -1.56 25.01 -2.79
C GLY A 121 -0.04 24.94 -2.67
N MET A 122 0.50 23.85 -2.10
CA MET A 122 1.95 23.65 -1.99
C MET A 122 2.66 23.58 -3.35
N ARG A 123 1.99 23.08 -4.40
CA ARG A 123 2.54 23.07 -5.76
C ARG A 123 2.76 24.47 -6.34
N ARG A 124 2.09 25.50 -5.81
CA ARG A 124 2.29 26.90 -6.22
C ARG A 124 3.57 27.51 -5.64
N LEU A 125 4.21 26.85 -4.68
CA LEU A 125 5.49 27.30 -4.11
C LEU A 125 6.66 27.02 -5.06
N PRO A 126 7.78 27.78 -4.95
CA PRO A 126 8.99 27.51 -5.72
C PRO A 126 9.45 26.06 -5.60
N GLY A 127 9.81 25.44 -6.73
CA GLY A 127 10.19 24.03 -6.78
C GLY A 127 9.08 23.07 -6.35
N ASN A 128 7.82 23.44 -6.58
CA ASN A 128 6.61 22.68 -6.19
C ASN A 128 6.53 22.36 -4.69
N GLY A 129 7.15 23.18 -3.83
CA GLY A 129 7.19 22.95 -2.38
C GLY A 129 8.05 21.74 -1.95
N MET A 130 8.85 21.17 -2.84
CA MET A 130 9.64 19.97 -2.55
C MET A 130 10.69 20.15 -1.46
N TRP A 131 11.14 21.38 -1.21
CA TRP A 131 12.04 21.68 -0.09
C TRP A 131 11.39 21.33 1.25
N PHE A 132 10.08 21.59 1.39
CA PHE A 132 9.32 21.30 2.61
C PHE A 132 9.13 19.80 2.78
N VAL A 133 8.75 19.12 1.70
CA VAL A 133 8.58 17.66 1.66
C VAL A 133 9.89 16.96 2.04
N ARG A 134 11.02 17.36 1.43
CA ARG A 134 12.34 16.80 1.74
C ARG A 134 12.72 17.02 3.19
N ARG A 135 12.44 18.21 3.75
CA ARG A 135 12.72 18.51 5.17
C ARG A 135 11.85 17.68 6.11
N ALA A 136 10.56 17.54 5.81
CA ALA A 136 9.64 16.70 6.59
C ALA A 136 10.04 15.21 6.54
N LEU A 137 10.45 14.71 5.37
CA LEU A 137 10.95 13.34 5.21
C LEU A 137 12.30 13.15 5.94
N ALA A 138 13.19 14.15 5.90
CA ALA A 138 14.46 14.09 6.62
C ALA A 138 14.27 14.00 8.14
N ALA A 139 13.26 14.69 8.68
CA ALA A 139 12.93 14.65 10.10
C ALA A 139 12.28 13.32 10.55
N GLN A 140 11.60 12.62 9.64
CA GLN A 140 10.83 11.41 9.98
C GLN A 140 11.56 10.11 9.63
N LEU A 141 12.22 10.07 8.47
CA LEU A 141 12.79 8.84 7.93
C LEU A 141 14.20 8.58 8.47
N PRO A 142 14.50 7.34 8.90
CA PRO A 142 15.86 6.89 9.18
C PRO A 142 16.79 7.14 7.97
N PRO A 143 18.08 7.42 8.19
CA PRO A 143 19.04 7.63 7.11
C PRO A 143 19.09 6.48 6.10
N GLU A 144 18.93 5.23 6.56
CA GLU A 144 19.01 4.04 5.71
C GLU A 144 17.90 4.00 4.64
N THR A 145 16.66 4.32 5.00
CA THR A 145 15.48 4.18 4.10
C THR A 145 15.13 5.47 3.36
N ARG A 146 15.65 6.61 3.82
CA ARG A 146 15.31 7.94 3.28
C ARG A 146 15.65 8.07 1.79
N ARG A 147 16.78 7.51 1.36
CA ARG A 147 17.20 7.56 -0.06
C ARG A 147 16.24 6.77 -0.93
N ASP A 148 15.90 5.57 -0.49
CA ASP A 148 15.05 4.64 -1.24
C ASP A 148 13.62 5.15 -1.39
N PHE A 149 13.10 5.83 -0.36
CA PHE A 149 11.74 6.37 -0.39
C PHE A 149 11.50 7.36 -1.54
N GLY A 150 12.53 8.14 -1.93
CA GLY A 150 12.44 9.12 -3.02
C GLY A 150 13.15 8.72 -4.30
N ALA A 151 13.76 7.53 -4.38
CA ALA A 151 14.65 7.15 -5.47
C ALA A 151 13.93 7.04 -6.84
N GLY A 152 12.68 6.58 -6.87
CA GLY A 152 11.86 6.59 -8.08
C GLY A 152 11.21 7.93 -8.41
N GLY A 153 11.60 9.01 -7.73
CA GLY A 153 11.00 10.33 -7.91
C GLY A 153 9.68 10.51 -7.15
N TYR A 154 9.20 11.76 -7.11
CA TYR A 154 7.92 12.11 -6.48
C TYR A 154 6.88 12.39 -7.55
N ALA A 155 5.83 11.58 -7.59
CA ALA A 155 4.75 11.69 -8.57
C ALA A 155 3.79 12.87 -8.26
N LEU A 156 4.28 14.09 -8.41
CA LEU A 156 3.49 15.29 -8.16
C LEU A 156 2.38 15.49 -9.21
N ALA A 157 2.59 15.03 -10.44
CA ALA A 157 1.64 15.21 -11.53
C ALA A 157 0.37 14.36 -11.32
N ALA A 158 0.53 13.08 -10.97
CA ALA A 158 -0.56 12.13 -10.76
C ALA A 158 -1.26 12.28 -9.39
N GLU A 159 -0.70 13.05 -8.46
CA GLU A 159 -1.17 13.13 -7.07
C GLU A 159 -2.63 13.56 -6.94
N ASP A 160 -3.03 14.68 -7.57
CA ASP A 160 -4.39 15.20 -7.37
C ASP A 160 -5.45 14.28 -7.98
N GLU A 161 -5.18 13.78 -9.19
CA GLU A 161 -6.09 12.87 -9.90
C GLU A 161 -6.24 11.52 -9.18
N ALA A 162 -5.14 11.00 -8.64
CA ALA A 162 -5.15 9.79 -7.83
C ALA A 162 -5.97 9.99 -6.54
N LEU A 163 -5.76 11.08 -5.80
CA LEU A 163 -6.56 11.39 -4.60
C LEU A 163 -8.04 11.60 -4.93
N ALA A 164 -8.34 12.30 -6.02
CA ALA A 164 -9.72 12.56 -6.45
C ALA A 164 -10.46 11.25 -6.69
N SER A 165 -9.77 10.28 -7.30
CA SER A 165 -10.35 9.01 -7.72
C SER A 165 -10.52 8.03 -6.57
N LEU A 166 -9.80 8.16 -5.45
CA LEU A 166 -9.94 7.25 -4.29
C LEU A 166 -11.37 7.21 -3.72
N ALA A 167 -12.13 8.31 -3.83
CA ALA A 167 -13.52 8.36 -3.39
C ALA A 167 -14.44 7.40 -4.19
N SER A 168 -14.09 7.04 -5.42
CA SER A 168 -14.90 6.14 -6.27
C SER A 168 -14.76 4.67 -5.90
N LEU A 169 -13.73 4.28 -5.15
CA LEU A 169 -13.41 2.88 -4.82
C LEU A 169 -14.43 2.19 -3.91
N ALA A 170 -15.40 2.93 -3.36
CA ALA A 170 -16.44 2.41 -2.47
C ALA A 170 -15.89 1.46 -1.38
N ILE A 171 -14.79 1.86 -0.74
CA ILE A 171 -13.99 1.05 0.20
C ILE A 171 -14.81 0.25 1.22
N PRO A 172 -15.88 0.79 1.86
CA PRO A 172 -16.70 -0.02 2.76
C PRO A 172 -17.29 -1.29 2.11
N ARG A 173 -17.76 -1.19 0.85
CA ARG A 173 -18.31 -2.33 0.10
C ARG A 173 -17.21 -3.30 -0.31
N ALA A 174 -16.05 -2.78 -0.69
CA ALA A 174 -14.89 -3.60 -1.02
C ALA A 174 -14.43 -4.44 0.17
N LEU A 175 -14.29 -3.84 1.36
CA LEU A 175 -13.92 -4.53 2.60
C LEU A 175 -14.96 -5.60 2.98
N ALA A 176 -16.26 -5.29 2.89
CA ALA A 176 -17.32 -6.25 3.18
C ALA A 176 -17.30 -7.47 2.22
N ARG A 177 -16.82 -7.30 0.99
CA ARG A 177 -16.63 -8.41 0.04
C ARG A 177 -15.32 -9.14 0.28
N LEU A 178 -14.24 -8.43 0.58
CA LEU A 178 -12.96 -9.00 0.99
C LEU A 178 -13.13 -9.94 2.18
N GLN A 179 -13.92 -9.56 3.18
CA GLN A 179 -14.22 -10.41 4.34
C GLN A 179 -14.74 -11.80 3.94
N LYS A 180 -15.50 -11.91 2.85
CA LYS A 180 -16.04 -13.19 2.36
C LYS A 180 -15.01 -14.06 1.64
N ARG A 181 -13.81 -13.55 1.37
CA ARG A 181 -12.71 -14.27 0.71
C ARG A 181 -11.94 -15.18 1.68
N ASP A 182 -12.16 -15.03 2.98
CA ASP A 182 -11.55 -15.85 4.05
C ASP A 182 -10.01 -15.95 3.96
N ILE A 183 -9.37 -14.84 3.62
CA ILE A 183 -7.91 -14.71 3.66
C ILE A 183 -7.48 -13.95 4.91
N PRO A 184 -6.33 -14.28 5.51
CA PRO A 184 -5.73 -13.47 6.57
C PRO A 184 -5.46 -12.03 6.12
N VAL A 185 -5.85 -11.06 6.96
CA VAL A 185 -5.70 -9.62 6.69
C VAL A 185 -5.01 -8.94 7.88
N TRP A 186 -3.98 -8.13 7.60
CA TRP A 186 -3.34 -7.27 8.60
C TRP A 186 -3.50 -5.80 8.21
N PHE A 187 -4.11 -5.02 9.08
CA PHE A 187 -4.03 -3.56 9.04
C PHE A 187 -2.86 -3.10 9.92
N VAL A 188 -1.89 -2.41 9.33
CA VAL A 188 -0.68 -1.96 10.05
C VAL A 188 -0.64 -0.44 10.02
N ASN A 189 -0.78 0.21 11.17
CA ASN A 189 -0.82 1.67 11.26
C ASN A 189 0.28 2.23 12.15
N GLY A 190 0.72 3.45 11.87
CA GLY A 190 1.57 4.21 12.77
C GLY A 190 0.72 4.83 13.87
N GLU A 191 1.23 4.85 15.11
CA GLU A 191 0.54 5.51 16.23
C GLU A 191 0.18 6.98 15.94
N TRP A 192 1.05 7.68 15.20
CA TRP A 192 0.90 9.09 14.82
C TRP A 192 0.44 9.25 13.37
N ASP A 193 -0.05 8.18 12.73
CA ASP A 193 -0.57 8.26 11.38
C ASP A 193 -1.86 9.10 11.34
N GLN A 194 -1.80 10.24 10.66
CA GLN A 194 -2.94 11.14 10.50
C GLN A 194 -4.09 10.53 9.66
N LEU A 195 -3.82 9.44 8.93
CA LEU A 195 -4.80 8.68 8.15
C LEU A 195 -5.31 7.44 8.90
N ARG A 196 -5.10 7.38 10.22
CA ARG A 196 -5.64 6.36 11.14
C ARG A 196 -7.00 6.78 11.72
N LEU A 197 -7.99 7.06 10.85
CA LEU A 197 -9.26 7.67 11.28
C LEU A 197 -10.40 6.67 11.51
N ASN A 198 -10.34 5.49 10.90
CA ASN A 198 -11.50 4.59 10.79
C ASN A 198 -11.18 3.13 11.13
N GLU A 199 -10.14 2.85 11.93
CA GLU A 199 -9.73 1.49 12.31
C GLU A 199 -10.90 0.63 12.83
N ARG A 200 -11.70 1.16 13.76
CA ARG A 200 -12.88 0.45 14.29
C ARG A 200 -13.91 0.10 13.21
N ALA A 201 -14.01 0.89 12.16
CA ALA A 201 -14.91 0.57 11.04
C ALA A 201 -14.30 -0.51 10.13
N PHE A 202 -13.00 -0.41 9.83
CA PHE A 202 -12.27 -1.43 9.07
C PHE A 202 -12.34 -2.80 9.74
N MET A 203 -12.07 -2.86 11.06
CA MET A 203 -12.15 -4.10 11.84
C MET A 203 -13.58 -4.65 11.93
N ARG A 204 -14.61 -3.80 11.93
CA ARG A 204 -16.02 -4.28 11.87
C ARG A 204 -16.39 -4.83 10.49
N LEU A 205 -15.83 -4.27 9.42
CA LEU A 205 -16.08 -4.74 8.06
C LEU A 205 -15.28 -6.00 7.72
N VAL A 206 -14.16 -6.22 8.40
CA VAL A 206 -13.33 -7.42 8.28
C VAL A 206 -13.02 -7.98 9.68
N PRO A 207 -13.98 -8.66 10.35
CA PRO A 207 -13.83 -9.10 11.75
C PRO A 207 -12.66 -10.06 12.02
N GLY A 208 -12.20 -10.79 11.00
CA GLY A 208 -11.04 -11.68 11.09
C GLY A 208 -9.70 -11.01 10.78
N ALA A 209 -9.67 -9.70 10.51
CA ALA A 209 -8.42 -8.98 10.34
C ALA A 209 -7.70 -8.77 11.68
N GLU A 210 -6.39 -8.63 11.64
CA GLU A 210 -5.56 -8.17 12.76
C GLU A 210 -5.20 -6.70 12.60
N LEU A 211 -5.18 -5.96 13.70
CA LEU A 211 -4.75 -4.56 13.73
C LEU A 211 -3.47 -4.43 14.53
N ILE A 212 -2.41 -3.94 13.87
CA ILE A 212 -1.11 -3.67 14.48
C ILE A 212 -0.87 -2.16 14.47
N VAL A 213 -0.71 -1.56 15.65
CA VAL A 213 -0.34 -0.15 15.80
C VAL A 213 1.12 -0.05 16.23
N VAL A 214 1.95 0.57 15.38
CA VAL A 214 3.38 0.67 15.58
C VAL A 214 3.71 1.96 16.35
N PRO A 215 4.28 1.88 17.57
CA PRO A 215 4.54 3.05 18.40
C PRO A 215 5.47 4.07 17.74
N ARG A 216 5.25 5.35 18.02
CA ARG A 216 6.10 6.48 17.61
C ARG A 216 6.39 6.52 16.10
N THR A 217 5.39 6.16 15.30
CA THR A 217 5.52 5.99 13.86
C THR A 217 4.41 6.76 13.17
N THR A 218 4.75 7.50 12.11
CA THR A 218 3.78 8.25 11.30
C THR A 218 3.23 7.36 10.19
N HIS A 219 2.58 7.95 9.19
CA HIS A 219 2.08 7.25 8.02
C HIS A 219 3.14 6.39 7.31
N LEU A 220 4.41 6.79 7.33
CA LEU A 220 5.47 6.16 6.54
C LEU A 220 6.09 4.92 7.20
N ILE A 221 5.27 4.03 7.74
CA ILE A 221 5.67 2.86 8.56
C ILE A 221 6.70 1.99 7.84
N THR A 222 6.51 1.74 6.54
CA THR A 222 7.37 0.91 5.71
C THR A 222 8.82 1.40 5.70
N ALA A 223 9.02 2.72 5.72
CA ALA A 223 10.33 3.36 5.73
C ALA A 223 10.82 3.72 7.14
N MET A 224 9.92 4.10 8.06
CA MET A 224 10.29 4.44 9.45
C MET A 224 10.63 3.23 10.31
N ARG A 225 9.98 2.09 10.04
CA ARG A 225 10.07 0.85 10.82
C ARG A 225 10.18 -0.36 9.87
N PRO A 226 11.20 -0.40 9.00
CA PRO A 226 11.30 -1.43 7.95
C PRO A 226 11.33 -2.84 8.53
N ARG A 227 11.98 -3.04 9.68
CA ARG A 227 12.03 -4.33 10.39
C ARG A 227 10.67 -4.79 10.89
N VAL A 228 9.84 -3.87 11.40
CA VAL A 228 8.47 -4.19 11.84
C VAL A 228 7.64 -4.60 10.64
N MET A 229 7.74 -3.85 9.55
CA MET A 229 7.03 -4.18 8.31
C MET A 229 7.46 -5.56 7.77
N SER A 230 8.76 -5.84 7.72
CA SER A 230 9.28 -7.15 7.32
C SER A 230 8.77 -8.28 8.22
N ALA A 231 8.71 -8.08 9.53
CA ALA A 231 8.18 -9.08 10.45
C ALA A 231 6.69 -9.38 10.20
N VAL A 232 5.86 -8.37 9.94
CA VAL A 232 4.45 -8.59 9.58
C VAL A 232 4.32 -9.34 8.25
N ILE A 233 5.15 -8.99 7.27
CA ILE A 233 5.22 -9.71 5.99
C ILE A 233 5.59 -11.17 6.20
N ASP A 234 6.55 -11.46 7.08
CA ASP A 234 6.97 -12.83 7.39
C ASP A 234 5.84 -13.66 8.01
N VAL A 235 5.04 -13.05 8.89
CA VAL A 235 3.82 -13.68 9.44
C VAL A 235 2.82 -13.96 8.32
N ALA A 236 2.56 -12.99 7.45
CA ALA A 236 1.65 -13.15 6.33
C ALA A 236 2.08 -14.26 5.35
N ILE A 237 3.40 -14.41 5.12
CA ILE A 237 3.97 -15.49 4.33
C ILE A 237 3.71 -16.85 4.99
N ALA A 238 3.99 -16.97 6.29
CA ALA A 238 3.78 -18.22 7.01
C ALA A 238 2.30 -18.67 6.96
N GLU A 239 1.38 -17.73 7.13
CA GLU A 239 -0.06 -17.94 7.03
C GLU A 239 -0.51 -18.33 5.61
N ALA A 240 -0.01 -17.65 4.58
CA ALA A 240 -0.32 -17.96 3.19
C ALA A 240 0.14 -19.38 2.78
N VAL A 241 1.31 -19.80 3.26
CA VAL A 241 1.84 -21.16 3.03
C VAL A 241 1.02 -22.20 3.77
N ARG A 242 0.66 -21.94 5.04
CA ARG A 242 -0.19 -22.84 5.84
C ARG A 242 -1.53 -23.10 5.16
N SER A 243 -2.21 -22.05 4.73
CA SER A 243 -3.52 -22.14 4.05
C SER A 243 -3.44 -22.76 2.65
N ALA A 244 -2.25 -22.87 2.06
CA ALA A 244 -2.02 -23.58 0.80
C ALA A 244 -1.79 -25.09 1.01
N ALA A 245 -1.34 -25.51 2.19
CA ALA A 245 -1.08 -26.91 2.51
C ALA A 245 -2.32 -27.70 2.99
N THR A 246 -3.44 -27.02 3.25
CA THR A 246 -4.70 -27.60 3.74
C THR A 246 -5.69 -28.03 2.64
N TRP A 247 -5.21 -28.26 1.41
CA TRP A 247 -5.97 -28.75 0.26
C TRP A 247 -5.28 -29.95 -0.37
#